data_AF-D9WYV0-F1
#
_entry.id   AF-D9WYV0-F1
#
_cell.length_a   1.000
_cell.length_b   1.000
_cell.length_c   1.000
_cell.angle_alpha   90.00
_cell.angle_beta   90.00
_cell.angle_gamma   90.00
#
_symmetry.space_group_name_H-M   'P 1'
#
loop_
_entity.id
_entity.type
_entity.pdbx_description
1 polymer ?
#
loop_
_entity_poly.entity_id
_entity_poly.type
_entity_poly.pdbx_seq_one_letter_code
_entity_poly.pdbx_strand_id
1 'polypeptide(L)'
;MTTDVAQGWPLDLHTMRACAERLLAHDVVKPSPEELETLTLQLRGHVLVALPEVETAVLALPEDAVPRACGLFCIAEARLRLGGEPGLGHLARVAYAQRLARSVRVLCDHYADNDHQCPSGPERAVYLRMLQHYPACPDCRTVGDGGGGLVGTCTVGVRLYEEYRQARRRPS
;
A
#
# COMPACT_ATOMS: atom_id res chain seq x y z
N MET A 1 -26.57 17.86 -19.99
CA MET A 1 -26.14 16.45 -19.99
C MET A 1 -25.47 16.20 -18.64
N THR A 2 -26.23 15.69 -17.69
CA THR A 2 -25.76 15.30 -16.35
C THR A 2 -25.00 13.98 -16.49
N THR A 3 -23.70 14.01 -16.24
CA THR A 3 -22.87 12.80 -16.10
C THR A 3 -23.38 11.98 -14.93
N ASP A 4 -23.86 10.80 -15.25
CA ASP A 4 -24.17 9.71 -14.32
C ASP A 4 -22.87 9.37 -13.56
N VAL A 5 -22.77 9.84 -12.33
CA VAL A 5 -21.73 9.40 -11.41
C VAL A 5 -22.04 7.95 -11.11
N ALA A 6 -21.25 7.04 -11.69
CA ALA A 6 -21.32 5.62 -11.39
C ALA A 6 -21.33 5.46 -9.87
N GLN A 7 -22.50 5.14 -9.31
CA GLN A 7 -22.62 4.87 -7.88
C GLN A 7 -22.03 3.47 -7.66
N GLY A 8 -20.71 3.44 -7.46
CA GLY A 8 -19.99 2.27 -7.00
C GLY A 8 -20.64 1.77 -5.71
N TRP A 9 -20.92 0.47 -5.65
CA TRP A 9 -21.31 -0.14 -4.38
C TRP A 9 -20.13 0.00 -3.40
N PRO A 10 -20.40 0.33 -2.12
CA PRO A 10 -19.32 0.48 -1.15
C PRO A 10 -18.50 -0.81 -1.06
N LEU A 11 -17.18 -0.67 -1.00
CA LEU A 11 -16.26 -1.80 -0.89
C LEU A 11 -16.60 -2.66 0.33
N ASP A 12 -16.61 -3.99 0.17
CA ASP A 12 -16.70 -4.93 1.29
C ASP A 12 -15.34 -5.03 2.02
N LEU A 13 -15.08 -4.04 2.87
CA LEU A 13 -13.84 -3.93 3.63
C LEU A 13 -13.61 -5.13 4.55
N HIS A 14 -14.67 -5.75 5.07
CA HIS A 14 -14.54 -6.89 5.96
C HIS A 14 -13.96 -8.09 5.23
N THR A 15 -14.57 -8.45 4.09
CA THR A 15 -14.10 -9.57 3.25
C THR A 15 -12.68 -9.32 2.75
N MET A 16 -12.39 -8.10 2.27
CA MET A 16 -11.07 -7.75 1.75
C MET A 16 -9.98 -7.83 2.82
N ARG A 17 -10.22 -7.27 4.02
CA ARG A 17 -9.27 -7.35 5.14
C ARG A 17 -9.09 -8.79 5.62
N ALA A 18 -10.17 -9.57 5.74
CA ALA A 18 -10.09 -10.98 6.11
C ALA A 18 -9.26 -11.79 5.10
N CYS A 19 -9.40 -11.53 3.79
CA CYS A 19 -8.59 -12.16 2.75
C CYS A 19 -7.10 -11.81 2.92
N ALA A 20 -6.76 -10.54 3.15
CA ALA A 20 -5.39 -10.09 3.36
C ALA A 20 -4.74 -10.73 4.60
N GLU A 21 -5.48 -10.81 5.71
CA GLU A 21 -4.96 -11.34 6.98
C GLU A 21 -4.61 -12.84 6.92
N ARG A 22 -5.20 -13.61 5.99
CA ARG A 22 -4.80 -15.00 5.72
C ARG A 22 -3.33 -15.15 5.27
N LEU A 23 -2.63 -14.07 4.91
CA LEU A 23 -1.22 -14.10 4.56
C LEU A 23 -0.32 -13.24 5.45
N LEU A 24 -0.91 -12.39 6.30
CA LEU A 24 -0.19 -11.38 7.08
C LEU A 24 -0.14 -11.67 8.58
N ALA A 25 -1.08 -12.45 9.12
CA ALA A 25 -1.05 -12.78 10.54
C ALA A 25 0.18 -13.64 10.90
N HIS A 26 0.73 -13.40 12.09
CA HIS A 26 2.00 -14.00 12.54
C HIS A 26 1.93 -15.53 12.69
N ASP A 27 0.76 -16.07 12.99
CA ASP A 27 0.56 -17.51 13.29
C ASP A 27 -0.14 -18.27 12.15
N VAL A 28 -0.10 -17.74 10.92
CA VAL A 28 -0.77 -18.39 9.79
C VAL A 28 0.05 -19.61 9.33
N VAL A 29 -0.61 -20.77 9.30
CA VAL A 29 -0.10 -21.96 8.61
C VAL A 29 0.16 -21.59 7.15
N LYS A 30 1.34 -21.92 6.66
CA LYS A 30 1.73 -21.62 5.29
C LYS A 30 0.75 -22.28 4.31
N PRO A 31 0.12 -21.51 3.39
CA PRO A 31 -0.83 -22.08 2.46
C PRO A 31 -0.14 -23.08 1.52
N SER A 32 -0.87 -24.12 1.14
CA SER A 32 -0.45 -25.02 0.07
C SER A 32 -0.29 -24.24 -1.26
N PRO A 33 0.43 -24.79 -2.25
CA PRO A 33 0.61 -24.12 -3.53
C PRO A 33 -0.70 -23.72 -4.23
N GLU A 34 -1.73 -24.57 -4.14
CA GLU A 34 -3.06 -24.31 -4.73
C GLU A 34 -3.80 -23.20 -3.97
N GLU A 35 -3.84 -23.27 -2.63
CA GLU A 35 -4.45 -22.22 -1.81
C GLU A 35 -3.78 -20.86 -2.02
N LEU A 36 -2.44 -20.85 -2.14
CA LEU A 36 -1.67 -19.65 -2.40
C LEU A 36 -2.05 -19.03 -3.76
N GLU A 37 -2.28 -19.85 -4.77
CA GLU A 37 -2.71 -19.39 -6.09
C GLU A 37 -4.12 -18.78 -6.03
N THR A 38 -5.07 -19.46 -5.40
CA THR A 38 -6.41 -18.94 -5.16
C THR A 38 -6.38 -17.61 -4.40
N LEU A 39 -5.63 -17.54 -3.30
CA LEU A 39 -5.46 -16.32 -2.52
C LEU A 39 -4.85 -15.19 -3.34
N THR A 40 -3.83 -15.49 -4.15
CA THR A 40 -3.19 -14.50 -5.03
C THR A 40 -4.20 -13.92 -6.02
N LEU A 41 -5.02 -14.76 -6.67
CA LEU A 41 -6.05 -14.31 -7.59
C LEU A 41 -7.13 -13.47 -6.90
N GLN A 42 -7.59 -13.89 -5.71
CA GLN A 42 -8.55 -13.12 -4.91
C GLN A 42 -8.00 -11.73 -4.55
N LEU A 43 -6.75 -11.67 -4.08
CA LEU A 43 -6.09 -10.42 -3.73
C LEU A 43 -5.91 -9.49 -4.94
N ARG A 44 -5.57 -10.03 -6.12
CA ARG A 44 -5.53 -9.25 -7.37
C ARG A 44 -6.90 -8.66 -7.69
N GLY A 45 -7.97 -9.46 -7.57
CA GLY A 45 -9.35 -8.99 -7.73
C GLY A 45 -9.72 -7.88 -6.76
N HIS A 46 -9.38 -8.04 -5.47
CA HIS A 46 -9.60 -7.01 -4.46
C HIS A 46 -8.84 -5.71 -4.76
N VAL A 47 -7.58 -5.78 -5.20
CA VAL A 47 -6.83 -4.57 -5.61
C VAL A 47 -7.51 -3.89 -6.79
N LEU A 48 -7.92 -4.65 -7.82
CA LEU A 48 -8.55 -4.12 -9.02
C LEU A 48 -9.84 -3.33 -8.72
N VAL A 49 -10.69 -3.83 -7.81
CA VAL A 49 -11.92 -3.14 -7.43
C VAL A 49 -11.67 -1.98 -6.46
N ALA A 50 -10.67 -2.09 -5.58
CA ALA A 50 -10.37 -1.05 -4.60
C ALA A 50 -9.74 0.20 -5.22
N LEU A 51 -8.88 0.02 -6.22
CA LEU A 51 -8.13 1.12 -6.84
C LEU A 51 -8.98 2.31 -7.26
N PRO A 52 -10.04 2.16 -8.09
CA PRO A 52 -10.85 3.31 -8.51
C PRO A 52 -11.59 3.97 -7.33
N GLU A 53 -12.18 3.17 -6.43
CA GLU A 53 -12.93 3.67 -5.28
C GLU A 53 -12.06 4.48 -4.31
N VAL A 54 -10.86 3.97 -4.02
CA VAL A 54 -9.88 4.65 -3.17
C VAL A 54 -9.34 5.90 -3.87
N GLU A 55 -9.07 5.85 -5.17
CA GLU A 55 -8.60 7.01 -5.93
C GLU A 55 -9.64 8.14 -5.92
N THR A 56 -10.91 7.81 -6.11
CA THR A 56 -12.01 8.78 -5.98
C THR A 56 -12.07 9.39 -4.58
N ALA A 57 -12.02 8.58 -3.52
CA ALA A 57 -12.05 9.07 -2.13
C ALA A 57 -10.86 9.98 -1.81
N VAL A 58 -9.66 9.56 -2.21
CA VAL A 58 -8.40 10.28 -1.98
C VAL A 58 -8.37 11.60 -2.76
N LEU A 59 -8.85 11.63 -4.01
CA LEU A 59 -8.90 12.85 -4.83
C LEU A 59 -9.93 13.88 -4.34
N ALA A 60 -10.91 13.47 -3.52
CA ALA A 60 -11.86 14.39 -2.90
C ALA A 60 -11.26 15.19 -1.73
N LEU A 61 -10.10 14.77 -1.20
CA LEU A 61 -9.38 15.49 -0.15
C LEU A 61 -8.67 16.74 -0.70
N PRO A 62 -8.36 17.74 0.14
CA PRO A 62 -7.57 18.90 -0.28
C PRO A 62 -6.23 18.51 -0.91
N GLU A 63 -5.78 19.26 -1.92
CA GLU A 63 -4.58 18.93 -2.70
C GLU A 63 -3.31 18.82 -1.83
N ASP A 64 -3.20 19.66 -0.81
CA ASP A 64 -2.08 19.72 0.12
C ASP A 64 -2.21 18.76 1.31
N ALA A 65 -3.33 18.04 1.43
CA ALA A 65 -3.58 17.12 2.53
C ALA A 65 -2.62 15.91 2.47
N VAL A 66 -1.98 15.58 3.60
CA VAL A 66 -1.09 14.41 3.69
C VAL A 66 -1.80 13.11 3.32
N PRO A 67 -3.04 12.86 3.78
CA PRO A 67 -3.69 11.62 3.42
C PRO A 67 -3.99 11.49 1.92
N ARG A 68 -4.16 12.62 1.20
CA ARG A 68 -4.24 12.63 -0.26
C ARG A 68 -2.94 12.14 -0.88
N ALA A 69 -1.82 12.76 -0.52
CA ALA A 69 -0.51 12.39 -1.04
C ALA A 69 -0.15 10.92 -0.70
N CYS A 70 -0.46 10.48 0.52
CA CYS A 70 -0.26 9.11 0.99
C CYS A 70 -1.11 8.11 0.19
N GLY A 71 -2.41 8.36 0.05
CA GLY A 71 -3.32 7.51 -0.71
C GLY A 71 -2.91 7.36 -2.17
N LEU A 72 -2.54 8.47 -2.84
CA LEU A 72 -2.06 8.45 -4.22
C LEU A 72 -0.76 7.65 -4.38
N PHE A 73 0.15 7.76 -3.42
CA PHE A 73 1.36 6.94 -3.39
C PHE A 73 1.03 5.45 -3.29
N CYS A 74 0.16 5.06 -2.34
CA CYS A 74 -0.24 3.67 -2.16
C CYS A 74 -1.00 3.09 -3.37
N ILE A 75 -1.81 3.91 -4.05
CA ILE A 75 -2.45 3.56 -5.33
C ILE A 75 -1.40 3.26 -6.41
N ALA A 76 -0.38 4.12 -6.54
CA ALA A 76 0.70 3.90 -7.51
C ALA A 76 1.49 2.63 -7.21
N GLU A 77 1.80 2.35 -5.95
CA GLU A 77 2.46 1.11 -5.53
C GLU A 77 1.60 -0.13 -5.80
N ALA A 78 0.30 -0.07 -5.49
CA ALA A 78 -0.62 -1.18 -5.75
C ALA A 78 -0.72 -1.50 -7.25
N ARG A 79 -0.78 -0.47 -8.11
CA ARG A 79 -0.73 -0.62 -9.58
C ARG A 79 0.58 -1.29 -10.03
N LEU A 80 1.72 -0.87 -9.49
CA LEU A 80 3.02 -1.48 -9.81
C LEU A 80 3.06 -2.96 -9.42
N ARG A 81 2.58 -3.30 -8.22
CA ARG A 81 2.55 -4.68 -7.70
C ARG A 81 1.60 -5.57 -8.52
N LEU A 82 0.48 -5.01 -8.97
CA LEU A 82 -0.49 -5.72 -9.81
C LEU A 82 0.07 -6.02 -11.22
N GLY A 83 0.85 -5.10 -11.79
CA GLY A 83 1.50 -5.28 -13.09
C GLY A 83 2.73 -6.21 -13.07
N GLY A 84 3.23 -6.57 -11.88
CA GLY A 84 4.32 -7.52 -11.73
C GLY A 84 3.85 -8.97 -11.65
N GLU A 85 4.73 -9.89 -12.05
CA GLU A 85 4.55 -11.33 -11.91
C GLU A 85 5.28 -11.87 -10.67
N PRO A 86 4.81 -12.97 -10.06
CA PRO A 86 5.57 -13.64 -9.01
C PRO A 86 6.89 -14.20 -9.58
N GLY A 87 7.96 -14.10 -8.79
CA GLY A 87 9.24 -14.72 -9.13
C GLY A 87 9.17 -16.25 -9.10
N LEU A 88 10.22 -16.91 -9.59
CA LEU A 88 10.30 -18.37 -9.60
C LEU A 88 10.41 -18.94 -8.19
N GLY A 89 9.66 -20.01 -7.94
CA GLY A 89 9.70 -20.76 -6.68
C GLY A 89 8.65 -20.31 -5.65
N HIS A 90 8.35 -21.21 -4.72
CA HIS A 90 7.24 -21.05 -3.78
C HIS A 90 7.42 -19.86 -2.83
N LEU A 91 8.65 -19.58 -2.34
CA LEU A 91 8.90 -18.42 -1.47
C LEU A 91 8.68 -17.09 -2.20
N ALA A 92 9.06 -16.99 -3.48
CA ALA A 92 8.83 -15.80 -4.28
C ALA A 92 7.33 -15.57 -4.54
N ARG A 93 6.55 -16.65 -4.78
CA ARG A 93 5.09 -16.60 -4.88
C ARG A 93 4.43 -16.15 -3.57
N VAL A 94 4.89 -16.64 -2.41
CA VAL A 94 4.39 -16.19 -1.10
C VAL A 94 4.67 -14.70 -0.89
N ALA A 95 5.90 -14.26 -1.15
CA ALA A 95 6.28 -12.86 -1.01
C ALA A 95 5.45 -11.95 -1.94
N TYR A 96 5.15 -12.41 -3.16
CA TYR A 96 4.27 -11.71 -4.08
C TYR A 96 2.84 -11.57 -3.53
N ALA A 97 2.23 -12.68 -3.08
CA ALA A 97 0.90 -12.67 -2.51
C ALA A 97 0.81 -11.79 -1.25
N GLN A 98 1.83 -11.81 -0.38
CA GLN A 98 1.92 -10.93 0.79
C GLN A 98 2.00 -9.45 0.42
N ARG A 99 2.69 -9.08 -0.67
CA ARG A 99 2.70 -7.69 -1.15
C ARG A 99 1.32 -7.24 -1.60
N LEU A 100 0.59 -8.09 -2.31
CA LEU A 100 -0.80 -7.80 -2.68
C LEU A 100 -1.70 -7.69 -1.45
N ALA A 101 -1.57 -8.59 -0.47
CA ALA A 101 -2.31 -8.52 0.78
C ALA A 101 -2.09 -7.20 1.54
N ARG A 102 -0.83 -6.72 1.61
CA ARG A 102 -0.53 -5.41 2.21
C ARG A 102 -1.15 -4.26 1.44
N SER A 103 -1.12 -4.31 0.11
CA SER A 103 -1.81 -3.32 -0.72
C SER A 103 -3.32 -3.31 -0.47
N VAL A 104 -3.96 -4.48 -0.40
CA VAL A 104 -5.40 -4.57 -0.06
C VAL A 104 -5.68 -3.94 1.31
N ARG A 105 -4.90 -4.28 2.33
CA ARG A 105 -5.09 -3.73 3.69
C ARG A 105 -4.97 -2.21 3.72
N VAL A 106 -3.91 -1.67 3.13
CA VAL A 106 -3.67 -0.21 3.10
C VAL A 106 -4.73 0.52 2.28
N LEU A 107 -5.17 -0.04 1.15
CA LEU A 107 -6.26 0.53 0.35
C LEU A 107 -7.57 0.55 1.13
N CYS A 108 -7.91 -0.52 1.86
CA CYS A 108 -9.06 -0.54 2.75
C CYS A 108 -8.99 0.54 3.84
N ASP A 109 -7.80 0.78 4.42
CA ASP A 109 -7.61 1.79 5.45
C ASP A 109 -7.77 3.21 4.90
N HIS A 110 -7.24 3.48 3.70
CA HIS A 110 -7.46 4.76 3.03
C HIS A 110 -8.93 5.00 2.68
N TYR A 111 -9.65 3.95 2.26
CA TYR A 111 -11.09 4.05 1.96
C TYR A 111 -11.93 4.31 3.22
N ALA A 112 -11.61 3.63 4.32
CA ALA A 112 -12.39 3.70 5.55
C ALA A 112 -12.19 5.02 6.31
N ASP A 113 -10.93 5.38 6.54
CA ASP A 113 -10.61 6.37 7.58
C ASP A 113 -10.06 7.67 6.98
N ASN A 114 -9.73 7.73 5.68
CA ASN A 114 -9.08 8.87 5.00
C ASN A 114 -7.87 9.48 5.75
N ASP A 115 -7.39 8.85 6.82
CA ASP A 115 -6.38 9.31 7.76
C ASP A 115 -5.61 8.10 8.33
N HIS A 116 -5.26 7.16 7.45
CA HIS A 116 -4.45 6.01 7.82
C HIS A 116 -3.09 6.49 8.36
N GLN A 117 -2.97 6.60 9.69
CA GLN A 117 -1.78 6.93 10.49
C GLN A 117 -0.86 7.99 9.86
N CYS A 118 -1.46 8.95 9.14
CA CYS A 118 -0.70 9.95 8.44
C CYS A 118 -0.11 10.90 9.47
N PRO A 119 1.18 11.23 9.37
CA PRO A 119 1.80 12.14 10.32
C PRO A 119 1.12 13.52 10.23
N SER A 120 0.59 13.96 11.37
CA SER A 120 -0.02 15.28 11.55
C SER A 120 0.95 16.29 12.20
N GLY A 121 2.09 15.82 12.71
CA GLY A 121 3.09 16.60 13.41
C GLY A 121 4.24 17.15 12.54
N PRO A 122 5.33 17.63 13.15
CA PRO A 122 6.49 18.21 12.45
C PRO A 122 7.17 17.23 11.46
N GLU A 123 6.96 15.94 11.63
CA GLU A 123 7.43 14.89 10.72
C GLU A 123 6.71 14.87 9.36
N ARG A 124 5.56 15.57 9.22
CA ARG A 124 4.78 15.69 7.98
C ARG A 124 5.62 16.11 6.77
N ALA A 125 6.45 17.14 6.92
CA ALA A 125 7.26 17.66 5.81
C ALA A 125 8.31 16.64 5.33
N VAL A 126 8.85 15.84 6.25
CA VAL A 126 9.80 14.77 5.91
C VAL A 126 9.08 13.63 5.20
N TYR A 127 7.90 13.26 5.70
CA TYR A 127 7.07 12.23 5.12
C TYR A 127 6.65 12.56 3.68
N LEU A 128 6.22 13.79 3.40
CA LEU A 128 5.87 14.23 2.05
C LEU A 128 7.07 14.15 1.08
N ARG A 129 8.27 14.55 1.51
CA ARG A 129 9.48 14.40 0.69
C ARG A 129 9.81 12.94 0.39
N MET A 130 9.56 12.04 1.34
CA MET A 130 9.70 10.60 1.14
C MET A 130 8.72 10.09 0.07
N LEU A 131 7.43 10.45 0.17
CA LEU A 131 6.40 10.07 -0.80
C LEU A 131 6.65 10.63 -2.20
N GLN A 132 7.28 11.80 -2.33
CA GLN A 132 7.68 12.35 -3.62
C GLN A 132 8.86 11.61 -4.24
N HIS A 133 9.82 11.14 -3.43
CA HIS A 133 11.03 10.48 -3.91
C HIS A 133 10.78 9.03 -4.35
N TYR A 134 10.07 8.26 -3.53
CA TYR A 134 9.97 6.80 -3.67
C TYR A 134 9.40 6.35 -5.02
N PRO A 135 8.30 6.93 -5.56
CA PRO A 135 7.75 6.50 -6.84
C PRO A 135 8.60 6.96 -8.03
N ALA A 136 9.38 8.04 -7.86
CA ALA A 136 10.25 8.59 -8.90
C ALA A 136 11.63 7.89 -8.98
N CYS A 137 12.02 7.17 -7.93
CA CYS A 137 13.33 6.55 -7.83
C CYS A 137 13.32 5.07 -8.28
N PRO A 138 14.09 4.68 -9.31
CA PRO A 138 14.18 3.29 -9.79
C PRO A 138 14.65 2.29 -8.73
N ASP A 139 15.52 2.73 -7.81
CA ASP A 139 16.02 1.87 -6.74
C ASP A 139 14.94 1.69 -5.66
N CYS A 140 14.34 2.78 -5.18
CA CYS A 140 13.32 2.72 -4.12
C CYS A 140 12.04 2.01 -4.57
N ARG A 141 11.62 2.17 -5.84
CA ARG A 141 10.38 1.54 -6.35
C ARG A 141 10.45 0.01 -6.41
N THR A 142 11.64 -0.58 -6.32
CA THR A 142 11.85 -2.04 -6.39
C THR A 142 12.00 -2.70 -5.02
N VAL A 143 12.19 -1.92 -3.94
CA VAL A 143 12.33 -2.45 -2.59
C VAL A 143 10.97 -2.94 -2.11
N GLY A 144 10.75 -4.25 -2.15
CA GLY A 144 9.58 -4.88 -1.56
C GLY A 144 9.65 -4.81 -0.02
N ASP A 145 8.51 -4.50 0.61
CA ASP A 145 8.34 -4.34 2.05
C ASP A 145 8.55 -5.65 2.85
N GLY A 146 9.75 -6.20 2.86
CA GLY A 146 10.12 -7.34 3.69
C GLY A 146 10.22 -7.00 5.17
N GLY A 147 9.27 -6.26 5.77
CA GLY A 147 9.02 -6.19 7.23
C GLY A 147 10.19 -5.84 8.16
N GLY A 148 11.35 -5.48 7.64
CA GLY A 148 12.58 -5.31 8.40
C GLY A 148 13.68 -4.76 7.51
N GLY A 149 13.77 -3.43 7.44
CA GLY A 149 14.87 -2.73 6.78
C GLY A 149 14.57 -2.34 5.34
N LEU A 150 14.33 -1.04 5.15
CA LEU A 150 14.65 -0.37 3.89
C LEU A 150 16.16 -0.47 3.70
N VAL A 151 16.64 -1.55 3.09
CA VAL A 151 17.97 -1.56 2.49
C VAL A 151 17.77 -1.49 0.99
N GLY A 152 17.11 -0.42 0.55
CA GLY A 152 17.30 0.05 -0.81
C GLY A 152 18.74 0.54 -0.96
N THR A 153 19.37 0.28 -2.10
CA THR A 153 20.68 0.84 -2.44
C THR A 153 20.65 2.36 -2.59
N CYS A 154 19.45 2.95 -2.65
CA CYS A 154 19.25 4.39 -2.75
C CYS A 154 19.60 5.11 -1.45
N THR A 155 20.76 5.77 -1.45
CA THR A 155 21.22 6.59 -0.32
C THR A 155 20.27 7.73 0.03
N VAL A 156 19.58 8.31 -0.96
CA VAL A 156 18.57 9.35 -0.75
C VAL A 156 17.35 8.78 -0.02
N GLY A 157 16.84 7.63 -0.46
CA GLY A 157 15.71 6.96 0.16
C GLY A 157 15.97 6.56 1.61
N VAL A 158 17.17 6.02 1.89
CA VAL A 158 17.64 5.70 3.25
C VAL A 158 17.67 6.94 4.13
N ARG A 159 18.30 8.03 3.67
CA ARG A 159 18.38 9.29 4.41
C ARG A 159 16.99 9.86 4.73
N LEU A 160 16.08 9.90 3.76
CA LEU A 160 14.72 10.41 3.96
C LEU A 160 13.94 9.58 4.99
N TYR A 161 14.10 8.25 4.98
CA TYR A 161 13.47 7.39 5.97
C TYR A 161 14.04 7.59 7.38
N GLU A 162 15.36 7.72 7.50
CA GLU A 162 16.01 8.00 8.78
C GLU A 162 15.57 9.35 9.35
N GLU A 163 15.53 10.40 8.52
CA GLU A 163 14.97 11.71 8.90
C GLU A 163 13.54 11.57 9.41
N TYR A 164 12.68 10.81 8.70
CA TYR A 164 11.29 10.60 9.10
C TYR A 164 11.20 9.87 10.45
N ARG A 165 11.97 8.79 10.61
CA ARG A 165 12.05 8.01 11.86
C ARG A 165 12.54 8.85 13.03
N GLN A 166 13.51 9.74 12.81
CA GLN A 166 14.00 10.66 13.83
C GLN A 166 12.93 11.69 14.19
N ALA A 167 12.25 12.28 13.20
CA ALA A 167 11.20 13.26 13.43
C ALA A 167 10.03 12.67 14.23
N ARG A 168 9.61 11.43 13.94
CA ARG A 168 8.58 10.71 14.73
C ARG A 168 8.94 10.41 16.18
N ARG A 169 10.23 10.35 16.51
CA ARG A 169 10.71 10.03 17.87
C ARG A 169 10.88 11.25 18.76
N ARG A 170 10.84 12.46 18.18
CA ARG A 170 10.97 13.69 18.97
C ARG A 170 9.64 13.94 19.68
N PRO A 171 9.61 14.08 21.02
CA PRO A 171 8.40 14.49 21.71
C PRO A 171 7.99 15.89 21.26
N SER A 172 6.68 16.11 21.19
CA SER A 172 6.03 17.39 20.84
C SER A 172 6.41 18.50 21.82
#